data_AF-A0A1F7JLT7-F1
#
_entry.id   AF-A0A1F7JLT7-F1
#
_cell.length_a   1.000
_cell.length_b   1.000
_cell.length_c   1.000
_cell.angle_alpha   90.00
_cell.angle_beta   90.00
_cell.angle_gamma   90.00
#
_symmetry.space_group_name_H-M   'P 1'
#
loop_
_entity.id
_entity.type
_entity.pdbx_description
1 polymer ?
#
loop_
_entity_poly.entity_id
_entity_poly.type
_entity_poly.pdbx_seq_one_letter_code
_entity_poly.pdbx_strand_id
1 'polypeptide(L)' 'MIGKSPEFLYIGFILPTLFALTLVGEGIYKISKNEEGFFTFILGIFFLVGVIIGYFFLFLK' A
#
# COMPACT_ATOMS: atom_id res chain seq x y z
N MET A 1 -20.73 -5.37 13.83
CA MET A 1 -19.30 -5.08 14.11
C MET A 1 -18.37 -6.00 13.30
N ILE A 2 -18.68 -6.29 12.03
CA ILE A 2 -17.94 -7.30 11.24
C ILE A 2 -16.64 -6.73 10.62
N GLY A 3 -16.53 -5.42 10.43
CA GLY A 3 -15.36 -4.78 9.78
C GLY A 3 -14.19 -4.38 10.70
N LYS A 4 -14.12 -4.89 11.94
CA LYS A 4 -13.03 -4.57 12.88
C LYS A 4 -12.36 -5.80 13.50
N SER A 5 -12.64 -7.00 12.98
CA SER A 5 -11.92 -8.18 13.46
C SER A 5 -10.42 -8.08 13.09
N PRO A 6 -9.52 -8.66 13.90
CA PRO A 6 -8.09 -8.67 13.60
C PRO A 6 -7.77 -9.24 12.21
N GLU A 7 -8.51 -10.25 11.77
CA GLU A 7 -8.35 -10.89 10.47
C GLU A 7 -8.73 -9.93 9.33
N PHE A 8 -9.83 -9.18 9.49
CA PHE A 8 -10.24 -8.17 8.53
C PHE A 8 -9.20 -7.05 8.43
N LEU A 9 -8.66 -6.59 9.55
CA LEU A 9 -7.58 -5.59 9.56
C LEU A 9 -6.32 -6.11 8.89
N TYR A 10 -5.96 -7.36 9.14
CA TYR A 10 -4.77 -7.98 8.58
C TYR A 10 -4.86 -8.10 7.06
N ILE A 11 -5.94 -8.71 6.56
CA ILE A 11 -6.14 -8.95 5.13
C ILE A 11 -6.47 -7.66 4.39
N GLY A 12 -7.27 -6.78 5.00
CA GLY A 12 -7.76 -5.56 4.36
C GLY A 12 -6.79 -4.39 4.37
N PHE A 13 -5.87 -4.32 5.35
CA PHE A 13 -4.96 -3.17 5.49
C PHE A 13 -3.50 -3.56 5.60
N ILE A 14 -3.14 -4.52 6.47
CA ILE A 14 -1.74 -4.86 6.71
C ILE A 14 -1.09 -5.47 5.47
N LEU A 15 -1.68 -6.52 4.89
CA LEU A 15 -1.14 -7.15 3.68
C LEU A 15 -1.06 -6.17 2.49
N PRO A 16 -2.11 -5.38 2.17
CA PRO A 16 -2.02 -4.35 1.13
C PRO A 16 -0.95 -3.29 1.39
N THR A 17 -0.74 -2.89 2.64
CA THR A 17 0.33 -1.93 3.01
C THR A 17 1.70 -2.52 2.73
N LEU A 18 1.95 -3.77 3.16
CA LEU A 18 3.22 -4.45 2.93
C LEU A 18 3.51 -4.60 1.43
N PHE A 19 2.48 -4.94 0.65
CA PHE A 19 2.57 -5.01 -0.82
C PHE A 19 2.90 -3.64 -1.42
N ALA A 20 2.18 -2.58 -1.04
CA ALA A 20 2.42 -1.23 -1.53
C ALA A 20 3.84 -0.74 -1.19
N LEU A 21 4.30 -0.97 0.04
CA LEU A 21 5.66 -0.61 0.48
C LEU A 21 6.73 -1.38 -0.29
N THR A 22 6.48 -2.65 -0.61
CA THR A 22 7.38 -3.45 -1.46
C THR A 22 7.52 -2.83 -2.84
N LEU A 23 6.41 -2.44 -3.48
CA LEU A 23 6.43 -1.76 -4.78
C LEU A 23 7.16 -0.42 -4.74
N VAL A 24 6.94 0.38 -3.67
CA VAL A 24 7.65 1.64 -3.47
C VAL A 24 9.15 1.39 -3.35
N GLY A 25 9.56 0.44 -2.51
CA GLY A 25 10.96 0.07 -2.31
C GLY A 25 11.62 -0.46 -3.58
N GLU A 26 10.96 -1.36 -4.30
CA GLU A 26 11.42 -1.89 -5.58
C GLU A 26 11.55 -0.79 -6.64
N GLY A 27 10.55 0.09 -6.73
CA GLY A 27 10.58 1.23 -7.64
C GLY A 27 11.75 2.18 -7.36
N ILE A 28 11.97 2.55 -6.09
CA ILE A 28 13.13 3.35 -5.67
C ILE A 28 14.44 2.63 -6.00
N TYR A 29 14.54 1.33 -5.70
CA TYR A 29 15.73 0.54 -5.98
C TYR A 29 16.06 0.52 -7.48
N LYS A 30 15.09 0.24 -8.35
CA LYS A 30 15.25 0.25 -9.81
C LYS A 30 15.65 1.63 -10.33
N ILE A 31 14.99 2.70 -9.86
CA ILE A 31 15.36 4.08 -10.22
C ILE A 31 16.81 4.38 -9.82
N SER A 32 17.25 3.94 -8.63
CA SER A 32 18.64 4.12 -8.16
C SER A 32 19.67 3.39 -9.04
N LYS A 33 19.25 2.35 -9.75
CA LYS A 33 20.06 1.57 -10.69
C LYS A 33 19.97 2.05 -12.14
N ASN A 34 19.27 3.17 -12.39
CA ASN A 34 18.92 3.63 -13.75
C ASN A 34 18.14 2.59 -14.57
N GLU A 35 17.37 1.74 -13.88
CA GLU A 35 16.41 0.80 -14.49
C GLU A 35 15.00 1.41 -14.50
N GLU A 36 14.10 0.83 -15.28
CA GLU A 36 12.69 1.24 -15.31
C GLU A 36 11.98 0.90 -13.99
N GLY A 37 12.02 1.83 -13.03
CA GLY A 37 11.35 1.71 -11.73
C GLY A 37 10.22 2.72 -11.51
N PHE A 38 10.07 3.72 -12.39
CA PHE A 38 9.12 4.81 -12.20
C PHE A 38 7.67 4.33 -12.13
N PHE A 39 7.27 3.43 -13.02
CA PHE A 39 5.91 2.86 -13.00
C PHE A 39 5.65 2.05 -11.73
N THR A 40 6.60 1.19 -11.32
CA THR A 40 6.52 0.40 -10.08
C THR A 40 6.38 1.30 -8.85
N PHE A 41 7.17 2.37 -8.79
CA PHE A 41 7.11 3.35 -7.71
C PHE A 41 5.74 4.05 -7.65
N ILE A 42 5.26 4.59 -8.78
CA ILE A 42 3.97 5.29 -8.85
C ILE A 42 2.82 4.35 -8.48
N LEU A 43 2.86 3.10 -8.94
CA LEU A 43 1.85 2.09 -8.59
C LEU A 43 1.84 1.83 -7.08
N GLY A 44 3.01 1.68 -6.46
CA GLY A 44 3.15 1.52 -5.02
C GLY A 44 2.57 2.70 -4.23
N ILE A 45 2.89 3.93 -4.64
CA ILE A 45 2.34 5.15 -4.03
C ILE A 45 0.82 5.21 -4.18
N PHE A 46 0.29 4.92 -5.37
CA PHE A 46 -1.16 4.92 -5.62
C PHE A 46 -1.89 3.91 -4.73
N PHE A 47 -1.32 2.71 -4.59
CA PHE A 47 -1.87 1.67 -3.71
C PHE A 47 -1.83 2.10 -2.23
N LEU A 48 -0.72 2.69 -1.78
CA LEU A 48 -0.57 3.20 -0.42
C LEU A 48 -1.62 4.28 -0.10
N VAL A 49 -1.84 5.22 -1.01
CA VAL A 49 -2.87 6.26 -0.88
C VAL A 49 -4.26 5.62 -0.78
N GLY A 50 -4.56 4.62 -1.60
CA GLY A 50 -5.81 3.88 -1.54
C GLY A 50 -6.05 3.21 -0.17
N VAL A 51 -5.03 2.56 0.38
CA VAL A 51 -5.08 1.94 1.73
C VAL A 51 -5.35 2.98 2.81
N ILE A 52 -4.66 4.13 2.74
CA ILE A 52 -4.82 5.24 3.70
C ILE A 52 -6.26 5.80 3.64
N ILE A 53 -6.78 6.06 2.43
CA ILE A 53 -8.17 6.53 2.25
C ILE A 53 -9.17 5.52 2.80
N GLY A 54 -8.98 4.23 2.47
CA GLY A 54 -9.82 3.15 2.98
C GLY A 54 -9.83 3.09 4.50
N TYR A 55 -8.67 3.28 5.14
CA TYR A 55 -8.57 3.28 6.61
C TYR A 55 -9.35 4.46 7.20
N PHE A 56 -9.16 5.66 6.66
CA PHE A 56 -9.90 6.84 7.13
C PHE A 56 -11.41 6.68 6.96
N PHE A 57 -11.88 6.13 5.85
CA PHE A 57 -13.31 5.92 5.61
C PHE A 57 -13.95 4.92 6.57
N LEU A 58 -13.18 3.90 7.00
CA LEU A 58 -13.70 2.79 7.81
C LEU A 58 -13.52 3.02 9.33
N PHE A 59 -12.54 3.82 9.73
CA PHE A 59 -12.19 4.05 11.14
C PHE A 59 -12.30 5.49 11.63
N LEU A 60 -12.15 6.49 10.75
CA LEU A 60 -12.18 7.91 11.12
C LEU A 60 -13.50 8.62 10.72
N LYS A 61 -14.40 7.88 10.06
CA LYS A 61 -15.79 8.30 9.83
C LYS A 61 -16.72 7.80 10.91
#